data_AF-A0A370HWE9-F1
#
_entry.id   AF-A0A370HWE9-F1
#
_cell.length_a   1.000
_cell.length_b   1.000
_cell.length_c   1.000
_cell.angle_alpha   90.00
_cell.angle_beta   90.00
_cell.angle_gamma   90.00
#
_symmetry.space_group_name_H-M   'P 1'
#
loop_
_entity.id
_entity.type
_entity.pdbx_description
1 polymer ?
#
loop_
_entity_poly.entity_id
_entity_poly.type
_entity_poly.pdbx_seq_one_letter_code
_entity_poly.pdbx_strand_id
1 'polypeptide(L)'
;MSRSPLPVRIAALGVGIHAIDHILVILIPPLGVNPGTFYHLISAPIYAALIAPLLRGRAWSRILITFLLACQFLGRFVVWILFPQTGAHLALIVGWAISIVVLVLLWAPRASRAHFRAVGSAKTASA
;
A
#
# COMPACT_ATOMS: atom_id res chain seq x y z
N MET A 1 -16.13 19.05 -5.08
CA MET A 1 -15.19 18.17 -4.36
C MET A 1 -13.79 18.77 -4.48
N SER A 2 -13.10 19.09 -3.38
CA SER A 2 -11.70 19.55 -3.50
C SER A 2 -10.83 18.39 -3.99
N ARG A 3 -9.90 18.67 -4.90
CA ARG A 3 -8.93 17.66 -5.36
C ARG A 3 -8.10 17.20 -4.16
N SER A 4 -7.83 15.89 -4.06
CA SER A 4 -6.93 15.37 -3.05
C SER A 4 -5.53 16.01 -3.19
N PRO A 5 -4.83 16.26 -2.09
CA PRO A 5 -3.53 16.92 -2.14
C PRO A 5 -2.51 16.03 -2.87
N LEU A 6 -1.53 16.65 -3.52
CA LEU A 6 -0.54 15.95 -4.35
C LEU A 6 0.14 14.77 -3.63
N PRO A 7 0.58 14.86 -2.36
CA PRO A 7 1.17 13.73 -1.66
C PRO A 7 0.23 12.51 -1.55
N VAL A 8 -1.07 12.73 -1.35
CA VAL A 8 -2.06 11.64 -1.29
C VAL A 8 -2.27 11.00 -2.65
N ARG A 9 -2.20 11.79 -3.73
CA ARG A 9 -2.27 11.27 -5.12
C ARG A 9 -1.05 10.43 -5.48
N ILE A 10 0.14 10.88 -5.10
CA ILE A 10 1.38 10.11 -5.30
C ILE A 10 1.37 8.84 -4.43
N ALA A 11 0.91 8.93 -3.19
CA ALA A 11 0.72 7.76 -2.33
C ALA A 11 -0.28 6.77 -2.95
N ALA A 12 -1.38 7.26 -3.52
CA ALA A 12 -2.35 6.42 -4.21
C ALA A 12 -1.75 5.72 -5.44
N LEU A 13 -0.87 6.39 -6.18
CA LEU A 13 -0.10 5.76 -7.25
C LEU A 13 0.81 4.65 -6.71
N GLY A 14 1.54 4.90 -5.62
CA GLY A 14 2.37 3.89 -4.96
C GLY A 14 1.58 2.68 -4.45
N VAL A 15 0.37 2.90 -3.94
CA VAL A 15 -0.58 1.83 -3.59
C VAL A 15 -1.01 1.04 -4.84
N GLY A 16 -1.28 1.73 -5.95
CA GLY A 16 -1.57 1.08 -7.23
C GLY A 16 -0.40 0.25 -7.76
N ILE A 17 0.83 0.74 -7.64
CA ILE A 17 2.04 -0.01 -7.99
C ILE A 17 2.14 -1.27 -7.11
N HIS A 18 1.87 -1.17 -5.81
CA HIS A 18 1.80 -2.37 -4.96
C HIS A 18 0.72 -3.35 -5.42
N ALA A 19 -0.46 -2.89 -5.82
CA ALA A 19 -1.50 -3.79 -6.35
C ALA A 19 -1.01 -4.55 -7.60
N ILE A 20 -0.34 -3.86 -8.52
CA ILE A 20 0.25 -4.47 -9.73
C ILE A 20 1.37 -5.44 -9.38
N ASP A 21 2.26 -5.07 -8.45
CA ASP A 21 3.37 -5.91 -7.96
C ASP A 21 2.86 -7.28 -7.49
N HIS A 22 1.75 -7.33 -6.74
CA HIS A 22 1.18 -8.61 -6.29
C HIS A 22 0.64 -9.47 -7.45
N ILE A 23 0.19 -8.87 -8.55
CA ILE A 23 -0.23 -9.64 -9.73
C ILE A 23 0.99 -10.18 -10.46
N LEU A 24 2.03 -9.36 -10.63
CA LEU A 24 3.24 -9.72 -11.35
C LEU A 24 4.06 -10.81 -10.64
N VAL A 25 4.13 -10.77 -9.31
CA VAL A 25 4.85 -11.80 -8.52
C VAL A 25 4.27 -13.20 -8.73
N ILE A 26 2.97 -13.33 -9.04
CA ILE A 26 2.34 -14.61 -9.37
C ILE A 26 2.84 -15.16 -10.71
N LEU A 27 3.33 -14.31 -11.61
CA LEU A 27 3.81 -14.68 -12.94
C LEU A 27 5.31 -15.04 -12.97
N ILE A 28 6.03 -14.85 -11.86
CA ILE A 28 7.47 -15.12 -11.76
C ILE A 28 7.69 -16.49 -11.05
N PRO A 29 8.43 -17.44 -11.66
CA PRO A 29 8.69 -18.75 -11.07
C PRO A 29 9.39 -18.71 -9.69
N PRO A 30 9.19 -19.72 -8.81
CA PRO A 30 8.50 -20.98 -9.08
C PRO A 30 6.98 -20.86 -9.00
N LEU A 31 6.31 -21.21 -10.09
CA LEU A 31 4.86 -21.24 -10.21
C LEU A 31 4.33 -22.46 -9.45
N GLY A 32 3.68 -22.23 -8.31
CA GLY A 32 3.03 -23.26 -7.51
C GLY A 32 2.08 -22.65 -6.51
N VAL A 33 0.96 -23.31 -6.21
CA VAL A 33 -0.01 -22.85 -5.22
C VAL A 33 0.60 -22.97 -3.83
N ASN A 34 1.01 -21.83 -3.27
CA ASN A 34 1.57 -21.73 -1.92
C ASN A 34 0.86 -20.59 -1.16
N PRO A 35 1.05 -20.46 0.18
CA PRO A 35 0.43 -19.38 0.94
C PRO A 35 0.69 -17.98 0.38
N GLY A 36 1.86 -17.75 -0.23
CA GLY A 36 2.20 -16.52 -0.94
C GLY A 36 1.28 -16.24 -2.14
N THR A 37 0.91 -17.26 -2.91
CA THR A 37 -0.02 -17.13 -4.04
C THR A 37 -1.37 -16.57 -3.61
N PHE A 38 -1.96 -17.14 -2.54
CA PHE A 38 -3.23 -16.66 -2.00
C PHE A 38 -3.10 -15.26 -1.41
N TYR A 39 -2.00 -14.99 -0.69
CA TYR A 39 -1.70 -13.67 -0.17
C TYR A 39 -1.68 -12.62 -1.29
N HIS A 40 -1.02 -12.92 -2.40
CA HIS A 40 -0.90 -12.02 -3.54
C HIS A 40 -2.24 -11.80 -4.27
N LEU A 41 -3.00 -12.87 -4.50
CA LEU A 41 -4.32 -12.80 -5.13
C LEU A 41 -5.35 -12.00 -4.32
N ILE A 42 -5.29 -12.08 -3.00
CA ILE A 42 -6.21 -11.36 -2.10
C ILE A 42 -5.74 -9.92 -1.89
N SER A 43 -4.45 -9.70 -1.74
CA SER A 43 -3.92 -8.37 -1.42
C SER A 43 -4.03 -7.41 -2.61
N ALA A 44 -3.86 -7.88 -3.85
CA ALA A 44 -4.00 -7.04 -5.05
C ALA A 44 -5.35 -6.29 -5.14
N PRO A 45 -6.53 -6.98 -5.09
CA PRO A 45 -7.81 -6.31 -5.15
C PRO A 45 -8.08 -5.45 -3.91
N ILE A 46 -7.58 -5.83 -2.72
CA ILE A 46 -7.69 -5.01 -1.51
C ILE A 46 -6.95 -3.68 -1.70
N TYR A 47 -5.71 -3.70 -2.16
CA TYR A 47 -4.95 -2.46 -2.41
C TYR A 47 -5.64 -1.57 -3.45
N ALA A 48 -6.11 -2.17 -4.56
CA ALA A 48 -6.85 -1.45 -5.58
C ALA A 48 -8.13 -0.80 -5.02
N ALA A 49 -8.90 -1.54 -4.23
CA ALA A 49 -10.14 -1.06 -3.60
C ALA A 49 -9.90 0.09 -2.61
N LEU A 50 -8.71 0.17 -2.01
CA LEU A 50 -8.36 1.22 -1.04
C LEU A 50 -7.97 2.55 -1.68
N ILE A 51 -7.70 2.60 -2.99
CA ILE A 51 -7.33 3.83 -3.70
C ILE A 51 -8.47 4.87 -3.63
N ALA A 52 -9.70 4.48 -3.95
CA ALA A 52 -10.84 5.39 -3.94
C ALA A 52 -11.12 5.99 -2.54
N PRO A 53 -11.26 5.21 -1.45
CA PRO A 53 -11.47 5.79 -0.12
C PRO A 53 -10.25 6.59 0.38
N LEU A 54 -9.02 6.22 -0.01
CA LEU A 54 -7.82 7.02 0.26
C LEU A 54 -7.89 8.41 -0.37
N LEU A 55 -8.22 8.50 -1.67
CA LEU A 55 -8.37 9.77 -2.38
C LEU A 55 -9.54 10.61 -1.85
N ARG A 56 -10.53 9.96 -1.24
CA ARG A 56 -11.67 10.62 -0.56
C ARG A 56 -11.37 11.01 0.88
N GLY A 57 -10.14 10.85 1.36
CA GLY A 57 -9.73 11.28 2.70
C GLY A 57 -10.31 10.43 3.83
N ARG A 58 -10.71 9.17 3.57
CA ARG A 58 -11.20 8.27 4.62
C ARG A 58 -10.05 7.85 5.54
N ALA A 59 -10.08 8.25 6.80
CA ALA A 59 -9.00 7.95 7.75
C ALA A 59 -8.76 6.43 7.94
N TRP A 60 -9.82 5.62 7.87
CA TRP A 60 -9.71 4.16 7.98
C TRP A 60 -8.90 3.55 6.84
N SER A 61 -8.98 4.07 5.60
CA SER A 61 -8.22 3.52 4.48
C SER A 61 -6.74 3.83 4.63
N ARG A 62 -6.38 5.00 5.15
CA ARG A 62 -4.99 5.33 5.52
C ARG A 62 -4.41 4.34 6.55
N ILE A 63 -5.18 4.02 7.58
CA ILE A 63 -4.75 3.07 8.62
C ILE A 63 -4.62 1.66 8.03
N LEU A 64 -5.59 1.21 7.25
CA LEU A 64 -5.56 -0.12 6.65
C LEU A 64 -4.40 -0.27 5.65
N ILE A 65 -4.14 0.75 4.81
CA ILE A 65 -2.94 0.76 3.95
C ILE A 65 -1.67 0.67 4.80
N THR A 66 -1.59 1.40 5.91
CA THR A 66 -0.42 1.35 6.82
C THR A 66 -0.20 -0.06 7.36
N PHE A 67 -1.26 -0.72 7.81
CA PHE A 67 -1.20 -2.09 8.31
C PHE A 67 -0.77 -3.07 7.22
N LEU A 68 -1.39 -3.02 6.04
CA LEU A 68 -1.05 -3.91 4.93
C LEU A 68 0.40 -3.70 4.46
N LEU A 69 0.89 -2.45 4.43
CA LEU A 69 2.28 -2.14 4.09
C LEU A 69 3.26 -2.70 5.13
N ALA A 70 2.91 -2.67 6.42
CA ALA A 70 3.72 -3.28 7.47
C ALA A 70 3.81 -4.80 7.33
N CYS A 71 2.66 -5.47 7.07
CA CYS A 71 2.64 -6.91 6.80
C CYS A 71 3.50 -7.26 5.57
N GLN A 72 3.38 -6.48 4.49
CA GLN A 72 4.22 -6.64 3.30
C GLN A 72 5.71 -6.45 3.60
N PHE A 73 6.05 -5.42 4.37
CA PHE A 73 7.44 -5.13 4.75
C PHE A 73 8.07 -6.33 5.47
N LEU A 74 7.34 -6.90 6.43
CA LEU A 74 7.75 -8.09 7.16
C LEU A 74 7.82 -9.33 6.25
N GLY A 75 6.83 -9.54 5.38
CA GLY A 75 6.83 -10.63 4.40
C GLY A 75 8.05 -10.59 3.49
N ARG A 76 8.42 -9.41 2.97
CA ARG A 76 9.64 -9.21 2.16
C ARG A 76 10.90 -9.53 2.95
N PHE A 77 10.96 -9.20 4.24
CA PHE A 77 12.09 -9.54 5.11
C PHE A 77 12.24 -11.04 5.33
N VAL A 78 11.13 -11.74 5.54
CA VAL A 78 11.13 -13.20 5.64
C VAL A 78 11.62 -13.83 4.32
N VAL A 79 11.13 -13.36 3.17
CA VAL A 79 11.58 -13.86 1.86
C VAL A 79 13.07 -13.62 1.65
N TRP A 80 13.58 -12.43 2.01
CA TRP A 80 15.01 -12.10 1.90
C TRP A 80 15.89 -13.08 2.69
N ILE A 81 15.49 -13.41 3.93
CA ILE A 81 16.26 -14.31 4.79
C ILE A 81 16.18 -15.76 4.30
N LEU A 82 14.98 -16.23 3.98
CA LEU A 82 14.74 -17.64 3.66
C LEU A 82 15.15 -18.02 2.23
N PHE A 83 15.22 -17.05 1.31
CA PHE A 83 15.48 -17.30 -0.10
C PHE A 83 16.59 -16.40 -0.70
N PRO A 84 17.81 -16.41 -0.14
CA PRO A 84 18.89 -15.47 -0.49
C PRO A 84 19.47 -15.63 -1.92
N GLN A 85 19.08 -16.69 -2.64
CA GLN A 85 19.60 -17.01 -3.98
C GLN A 85 18.61 -16.70 -5.11
N THR A 86 17.44 -16.13 -4.81
CA THR A 86 16.32 -16.02 -5.77
C THR A 86 16.45 -14.92 -6.83
N GLY A 87 17.53 -14.13 -6.84
CA GLY A 87 17.65 -12.96 -7.71
C GLY A 87 16.60 -11.86 -7.44
N ALA A 88 15.68 -12.07 -6.49
CA ALA A 88 14.55 -11.20 -6.18
C ALA A 88 14.93 -10.00 -5.30
N HIS A 89 16.18 -9.90 -4.84
CA HIS A 89 16.66 -8.86 -3.92
C HIS A 89 16.35 -7.44 -4.42
N LEU A 90 16.54 -7.18 -5.72
CA LEU A 90 16.21 -5.86 -6.28
C LEU A 90 14.72 -5.55 -6.17
N ALA A 91 13.84 -6.51 -6.47
CA ALA A 91 12.39 -6.34 -6.35
C ALA A 91 11.97 -6.13 -4.88
N LEU A 92 12.61 -6.84 -3.94
CA LEU A 92 12.37 -6.68 -2.51
C LEU A 92 12.77 -5.28 -2.02
N ILE A 93 13.95 -4.78 -2.42
CA ILE A 93 14.42 -3.43 -2.07
C ILE A 93 13.49 -2.36 -2.65
N VAL A 94 13.11 -2.48 -3.92
CA VAL A 94 12.19 -1.54 -4.57
C VAL A 94 10.83 -1.56 -3.86
N GLY A 95 10.32 -2.74 -3.51
CA GLY A 95 9.10 -2.89 -2.74
C GLY A 95 9.15 -2.19 -1.38
N TRP A 96 10.25 -2.32 -0.63
CA TRP A 96 10.45 -1.58 0.62
C TRP A 96 10.52 -0.08 0.42
N ALA A 97 11.26 0.39 -0.58
CA ALA A 97 11.39 1.81 -0.88
C ALA A 97 10.02 2.44 -1.18
N ILE A 98 9.20 1.79 -2.01
CA ILE A 98 7.84 2.25 -2.32
C ILE A 98 6.98 2.27 -1.04
N SER A 99 7.03 1.22 -0.22
CA SER A 99 6.28 1.17 1.04
C SER A 99 6.64 2.34 1.97
N ILE A 100 7.94 2.63 2.14
CA ILE A 100 8.42 3.74 2.95
C ILE A 100 7.93 5.07 2.37
N VAL A 101 8.07 5.29 1.07
CA VAL A 101 7.62 6.52 0.40
C VAL A 101 6.11 6.72 0.60
N VAL A 102 5.30 5.68 0.39
CA VAL A 102 3.85 5.75 0.61
C VAL A 102 3.55 6.11 2.07
N LEU A 103 4.17 5.44 3.04
CA LEU A 103 3.97 5.74 4.47
C LEU A 103 4.34 7.20 4.80
N VAL A 104 5.49 7.67 4.33
CA VAL A 104 5.92 9.06 4.51
C VAL A 104 4.89 10.02 3.93
N LEU A 105 4.46 9.82 2.67
CA LEU A 105 3.51 10.70 2.00
C LEU A 105 2.13 10.74 2.68
N LEU A 106 1.70 9.64 3.30
CA LEU A 106 0.42 9.56 3.99
C LEU A 106 0.42 10.24 5.37
N TRP A 107 1.55 10.26 6.06
CA TRP A 107 1.63 10.67 7.47
C TRP A 107 2.43 11.96 7.72
N ALA A 108 3.50 12.22 6.96
CA ALA A 108 4.46 13.30 7.22
C ALA A 108 4.08 14.68 6.63
N PRO A 109 3.51 14.81 5.42
CA PRO A 109 3.08 16.12 4.92
C PRO A 109 1.89 16.69 5.69
N ARG A 110 1.95 18.00 6.00
CA ARG A 110 0.83 18.73 6.64
C ARG A 110 -0.45 18.63 5.81
N ALA A 111 -0.34 18.75 4.49
CA ALA A 111 -1.48 18.65 3.56
C ALA A 111 -2.18 17.28 3.64
N SER A 112 -1.42 16.19 3.74
CA SER A 112 -1.99 14.84 3.93
C SER A 112 -2.74 14.74 5.25
N ARG A 113 -2.15 15.19 6.36
CA ARG A 113 -2.82 15.17 7.67
C ARG A 113 -4.11 15.99 7.67
N ALA A 114 -4.10 17.18 7.07
CA ALA A 114 -5.28 18.03 6.96
C ALA A 114 -6.39 17.35 6.14
N HIS A 115 -6.04 16.71 5.03
CA HIS A 115 -6.99 16.00 4.16
C HIS A 115 -7.79 14.92 4.92
N PHE A 116 -7.12 14.08 5.71
CA PHE A 116 -7.78 13.02 6.47
C PHE A 116 -8.53 13.54 7.72
N ARG A 117 -8.14 14.69 8.27
CA ARG A 117 -8.84 15.32 9.41
C ARG A 117 -10.13 16.01 8.98
N ALA A 118 -10.12 16.75 7.88
CA ALA A 118 -11.26 17.53 7.39
C ALA A 118 -12.50 16.63 7.13
N VAL A 119 -12.29 15.44 6.57
CA VAL A 119 -13.36 14.46 6.32
C VAL A 119 -13.89 13.87 7.63
N GLY A 120 -13.02 13.67 8.63
CA GLY A 120 -13.42 13.22 9.96
C GLY A 120 -14.34 14.22 10.66
N SER A 121 -13.94 15.50 10.68
CA SER A 121 -14.72 16.58 11.28
C SER A 121 -16.06 16.81 10.60
N ALA A 122 -16.13 16.70 9.27
CA ALA A 122 -17.38 16.83 8.53
C ALA A 122 -18.40 15.74 8.90
N LYS A 123 -17.94 14.51 9.22
CA LYS A 123 -18.81 13.40 9.63
C LYS A 123 -19.40 13.62 11.03
N THR A 124 -18.67 14.30 11.92
CA THR A 124 -19.11 14.59 13.29
C THR A 124 -20.09 15.77 13.35
N ALA A 125 -19.96 16.75 12.45
CA ALA A 125 -20.86 17.91 12.39
C ALA A 125 -22.23 17.62 11.75
N SER A 126 -22.36 16.49 11.05
CA SER A 126 -23.60 16.07 10.37
C SER A 126 -24.36 14.96 11.11
N ALA A 127 -23.92 14.60 12.32
CA ALA A 127 -24.50 13.55 13.17
C ALA A 127 -25.07 14.20 14.42
#